data_AF-A0A9E8SG83-F1
#
_entry.id   AF-A0A9E8SG83-F1
#
_cell.length_a   1.000
_cell.length_b   1.000
_cell.length_c   1.000
_cell.angle_alpha   90.00
_cell.angle_beta   90.00
_cell.angle_gamma   90.00
#
_symmetry.space_group_name_H-M   'P 1'
#
loop_
_entity.id
_entity.type
_entity.pdbx_description
1 polymer ?
#
loop_
_entity_poly.entity_id
_entity_poly.type
_entity_poly.pdbx_seq_one_letter_code
_entity_poly.pdbx_strand_id
1 'polypeptide(L)' 'MNKIRIIGLLILAVGVVFHLTLKTEATDFFTGLSIGVGIGLLITGRITKPSL' A
#
# COMPACT_ATOMS: atom_id res chain seq x y z
N MET A 1 15.90 4.40 7.16
CA MET A 1 14.44 4.49 7.40
C MET A 1 13.94 3.16 7.95
N ASN A 2 12.94 3.18 8.84
CA ASN A 2 12.39 1.96 9.43
C ASN A 2 11.98 0.96 8.33
N LYS A 3 12.28 -0.34 8.48
CA LYS A 3 11.95 -1.37 7.46
C LYS A 3 10.48 -1.34 7.04
N ILE A 4 9.57 -1.05 7.98
CA ILE A 4 8.13 -0.94 7.75
C ILE A 4 7.76 0.21 6.81
N ARG A 5 8.46 1.36 6.92
CA ARG A 5 8.23 2.50 6.01
C ARG A 5 8.68 2.18 4.59
N ILE A 6 9.76 1.40 4.43
CA ILE A 6 10.24 0.95 3.13
C ILE A 6 9.21 0.01 2.47
N ILE A 7 8.62 -0.89 3.26
CA ILE A 7 7.55 -1.80 2.79
C ILE A 7 6.30 -0.99 2.36
N GLY A 8 5.89 0.00 3.15
CA GLY A 8 4.77 0.89 2.79
C GLY A 8 5.02 1.65 1.48
N LEU A 9 6.26 2.12 1.26
CA LEU A 9 6.66 2.78 0.02
C LEU A 9 6.61 1.83 -1.19
N LEU A 10 7.07 0.59 -1.01
CA LEU A 10 7.03 -0.46 -2.05
C LEU A 10 5.59 -0.80 -2.44
N ILE A 11 4.70 -0.96 -1.45
CA ILE A 11 3.27 -1.23 -1.69
C ILE A 11 2.62 -0.08 -2.48
N LEU A 12 2.96 1.17 -2.14
CA LEU A 12 2.48 2.34 -2.89
C LEU A 12 2.96 2.30 -4.34
N ALA A 13 4.25 2.06 -4.56
CA ALA A 13 4.82 2.02 -5.91
C ALA A 13 4.16 0.93 -6.77
N VAL A 14 3.98 -0.27 -6.21
CA VAL A 14 3.31 -1.38 -6.91
C VAL A 14 1.86 -1.03 -7.22
N GLY A 15 1.10 -0.50 -6.26
CA GLY A 15 -0.29 -0.10 -6.47
C GLY A 15 -0.45 0.92 -7.60
N VAL A 16 0.41 1.94 -7.63
CA VAL A 16 0.39 2.98 -8.67
C VAL A 16 0.75 2.38 -10.05
N VAL A 17 1.78 1.54 -10.14
CA VAL A 17 2.18 0.91 -11.41
C VAL A 17 1.08 -0.01 -11.93
N PHE A 18 0.42 -0.77 -11.06
CA PHE A 18 -0.70 -1.63 -11.43
C PHE A 18 -1.87 -0.82 -11.98
N HIS A 19 -2.27 0.26 -11.32
CA HIS A 19 -3.34 1.15 -11.80
C HIS A 19 -3.04 1.74 -13.18
N LEU A 20 -1.79 2.15 -13.41
CA LEU A 20 -1.36 2.73 -14.68
C LEU A 20 -1.33 1.69 -15.82
N THR A 21 -1.09 0.43 -15.51
CA THR A 21 -0.93 -0.65 -16.50
C THR A 21 -2.23 -1.40 -16.77
N LEU A 22 -3.00 -1.69 -15.72
CA LEU A 22 -4.19 -2.53 -15.74
C LEU A 22 -5.40 -1.67 -15.36
N LYS A 23 -5.99 -1.06 -16.39
CA LYS A 23 -7.15 -0.17 -16.26
C LYS A 23 -8.46 -0.99 -16.23
N THR A 24 -8.59 -1.84 -15.22
CA THR A 24 -9.79 -2.65 -14.98
C THR A 24 -10.44 -2.26 -13.65
N GLU A 25 -11.76 -2.41 -13.55
CA GLU A 25 -12.51 -2.02 -12.34
C GLU A 25 -12.01 -2.71 -11.05
N ALA A 26 -11.59 -3.97 -11.17
CA ALA A 26 -10.97 -4.68 -10.05
C ALA A 26 -9.66 -3.99 -9.62
N THR A 27 -8.84 -3.55 -10.56
CA THR A 27 -7.56 -2.90 -10.27
C THR A 27 -7.79 -1.55 -9.59
N ASP A 28 -8.83 -0.80 -9.93
CA ASP A 28 -9.15 0.47 -9.24
C ASP A 28 -9.43 0.26 -7.75
N PHE A 29 -10.16 -0.80 -7.39
CA PHE A 29 -10.39 -1.16 -5.99
C PHE A 29 -9.08 -1.55 -5.28
N PHE A 30 -8.27 -2.43 -5.89
CA PHE A 30 -6.98 -2.84 -5.33
C PHE A 30 -5.97 -1.70 -5.23
N THR A 31 -6.03 -0.75 -6.17
CA THR A 31 -5.19 0.45 -6.15
C THR A 31 -5.54 1.33 -4.96
N GLY A 32 -6.83 1.61 -4.76
CA GLY A 32 -7.29 2.38 -3.60
C GLY A 32 -6.90 1.73 -2.27
N LEU A 33 -7.03 0.41 -2.17
CA LEU A 33 -6.59 -0.37 -1.00
C LEU A 33 -5.08 -0.26 -0.80
N SER A 34 -4.30 -0.47 -1.87
CA SER A 34 -2.83 -0.41 -1.82
C SER A 34 -2.33 0.96 -1.43
N ILE A 35 -2.96 2.03 -1.94
CA ILE A 35 -2.64 3.40 -1.57
C ILE A 35 -2.97 3.66 -0.10
N GLY A 36 -4.17 3.27 0.35
CA GLY A 36 -4.57 3.43 1.75
C GLY A 36 -3.65 2.70 2.72
N VAL A 37 -3.31 1.44 2.42
CA VAL A 37 -2.40 0.62 3.23
C VAL A 37 -0.98 1.19 3.21
N GLY A 38 -0.47 1.57 2.04
CA GLY A 38 0.89 2.10 1.91
C GLY A 38 1.07 3.46 2.59
N ILE A 39 0.10 4.38 2.46
CA ILE A 39 0.09 5.64 3.21
C ILE A 39 -0.03 5.35 4.72
N GLY A 40 -0.95 4.47 5.11
CA GLY A 40 -1.13 4.07 6.50
C GLY A 40 0.17 3.57 7.14
N LEU A 41 0.92 2.72 6.43
CA LEU A 41 2.23 2.19 6.85
C LEU A 41 3.32 3.26 6.92
N LEU A 42 3.32 4.23 6.00
CA LEU A 42 4.27 5.34 6.02
C LEU A 42 4.06 6.25 7.23
N ILE A 43 2.79 6.58 7.52
CA ILE A 43 2.41 7.45 8.64
C ILE A 43 2.63 6.74 9.98
N THR A 44 2.02 5.56 10.17
CA THR A 44 2.14 4.82 11.44
C THR A 44 3.54 4.27 11.66
N GLY A 45 4.25 3.91 10.60
CA GLY A 45 5.60 3.34 10.67
C GLY A 45 5.69 2.00 11.40
N ARG A 46 4.54 1.39 11.72
CA ARG A 46 4.42 0.15 12.52
C ARG A 46 3.21 -0.66 12.08
N ILE A 47 3.40 -1.97 11.96
CA ILE A 47 2.32 -2.93 11.73
C ILE A 47 1.86 -3.35 13.12
N THR A 48 0.78 -2.77 13.60
CA THR A 48 0.10 -3.30 14.80
C THR A 48 -0.38 -4.70 14.43
N LYS A 49 0.22 -5.73 15.05
CA LYS A 49 -0.35 -7.08 14.98
C LYS A 49 -1.70 -7.03 15.69
N PRO A 50 -2.79 -7.48 15.05
CA PRO A 50 -4.02 -7.70 15.79
C PRO A 50 -3.70 -8.70 16.91
N SER A 51 -3.86 -8.27 18.16
CA SER A 51 -3.85 -9.14 19.32
C SER A 51 -5.16 -9.93 19.30
N LEU A 52 -5.14 -11.04 18.55
CA LEU A 52 -6.14 -12.11 18.63
C LEU A 52 -5.73 -13.07 19.74
#